data_AF-A0A2V8THE9-F1
#
_entry.id   AF-A0A2V8THE9-F1
#
_cell.length_a   1.000
_cell.length_b   1.000
_cell.length_c   1.000
_cell.angle_alpha   90.00
_cell.angle_beta   90.00
_cell.angle_gamma   90.00
#
_symmetry.space_group_name_H-M   'P 1'
#
loop_
_entity.id
_entity.type
_entity.pdbx_description
1 polymer ?
#
loop_
_entity_poly.entity_id
_entity_poly.type
_entity_poly.pdbx_seq_one_letter_code
_entity_poly.pdbx_strand_id
1 'polypeptide(L)'
;MGVHPEEEIITMVKMRVTVLVVSLVFGSLAASQPVVATPQDACPTINCTDVVNVLYDPFSTYGNNFKTLYWTTVSETNLAGFNILIFDRGSRTFSQLNGSLIPCEFCTTGGSGAYQYIAIPKNASCVYVQVVYQSASAETCGPALKR
;
A
#
# COMPACT_ATOMS: atom_id res chain seq x y z
N MET A 1 56.96 -22.80 28.25
CA MET A 1 56.17 -22.59 29.48
C MET A 1 55.14 -21.51 29.18
N GLY A 2 53.83 -21.72 29.11
CA GLY A 2 52.99 -22.89 29.37
C GLY A 2 51.80 -22.87 28.39
N VAL A 3 51.49 -24.02 27.78
CA VAL A 3 50.34 -24.91 28.02
C VAL A 3 48.98 -24.32 27.61
N HIS A 4 48.50 -24.74 26.43
CA HIS A 4 47.07 -24.95 26.12
C HIS A 4 46.59 -26.23 26.81
N PRO A 5 45.34 -26.30 27.28
CA PRO A 5 44.30 -27.14 26.64
C PRO A 5 42.92 -26.45 26.58
N GLU A 6 42.13 -26.54 25.50
CA GLU A 6 41.12 -27.56 25.10
C GLU A 6 39.74 -27.46 25.80
N GLU A 7 38.69 -27.29 24.96
CA GLU A 7 37.25 -27.70 25.04
C GLU A 7 36.39 -27.27 26.27
N GLU A 8 35.08 -26.94 26.23
CA GLU A 8 33.91 -27.57 25.58
C GLU A 8 32.65 -26.62 25.69
N ILE A 9 31.94 -26.43 24.57
CA ILE A 9 30.48 -26.54 24.29
C ILE A 9 29.37 -26.12 25.33
N ILE A 10 28.53 -25.14 24.88
CA ILE A 10 27.05 -24.95 24.99
C ILE A 10 26.35 -25.08 26.36
N THR A 11 25.50 -24.09 26.74
CA THR A 11 24.07 -24.32 27.10
C THR A 11 23.28 -23.00 27.25
N MET A 12 22.14 -22.94 26.56
CA MET A 12 21.07 -21.93 26.64
C MET A 12 20.59 -21.71 28.08
N VAL A 13 20.69 -20.49 28.60
CA VAL A 13 20.00 -20.10 29.84
C VAL A 13 18.57 -19.67 29.51
N LYS A 14 17.67 -20.63 29.68
CA LYS A 14 16.21 -20.48 29.70
C LYS A 14 15.80 -19.59 30.87
N MET A 15 15.53 -18.31 30.60
CA MET A 15 15.02 -17.36 31.60
C MET A 15 13.60 -17.77 32.01
N ARG A 16 13.47 -18.37 33.20
CA ARG A 16 12.18 -18.65 33.84
C ARG A 16 11.77 -17.41 34.64
N VAL A 17 10.87 -16.61 34.09
CA VAL A 17 10.18 -15.57 34.86
C VAL A 17 8.99 -16.24 35.55
N THR A 18 9.11 -16.39 36.87
CA THR A 18 8.02 -16.82 37.76
C THR A 18 7.09 -15.62 37.98
N VAL A 19 5.91 -15.63 37.36
CA VAL A 19 4.85 -14.66 37.66
C VAL A 19 3.87 -15.29 38.65
N LEU A 20 3.83 -14.74 39.87
CA LEU A 20 2.87 -15.09 40.92
C LEU A 20 1.47 -14.62 40.48
N VAL A 21 0.49 -15.52 40.49
CA VAL A 21 -0.91 -15.25 40.11
C VAL A 21 -1.77 -15.07 41.37
N VAL A 22 -2.43 -13.91 41.51
CA VAL A 22 -3.54 -13.60 42.44
C VAL A 22 -4.27 -12.41 41.80
N SER A 23 -5.55 -12.33 41.43
CA SER A 23 -6.79 -13.04 41.77
C SER A 23 -7.79 -12.97 40.61
N LEU A 24 -8.76 -13.88 40.65
CA LEU A 24 -9.84 -14.14 39.69
C LEU A 24 -10.89 -13.03 39.58
N VAL A 25 -11.30 -12.72 38.34
CA VAL A 25 -12.68 -12.30 38.03
C VAL A 25 -13.11 -13.08 36.78
N PHE A 26 -14.16 -13.88 36.92
CA PHE A 26 -14.72 -14.70 35.84
C PHE A 26 -15.42 -13.80 34.81
N GLY A 27 -14.91 -13.78 33.59
CA GLY A 27 -15.54 -13.20 32.41
C GLY A 27 -15.03 -13.92 31.17
N SER A 28 -15.96 -14.37 30.32
CA SER A 28 -15.78 -15.26 29.16
C SER A 28 -14.40 -15.22 28.46
N LEU A 29 -13.76 -16.40 28.37
CA LEU A 29 -12.60 -16.67 27.53
C LEU A 29 -13.00 -16.67 26.04
N ALA A 30 -13.15 -15.49 25.45
CA ALA A 30 -12.83 -15.35 24.04
C ALA A 30 -11.30 -15.28 23.97
N ALA A 31 -10.67 -16.25 23.29
CA ALA A 31 -9.24 -16.24 23.03
C ALA A 31 -8.87 -14.91 22.37
N SER A 32 -8.17 -14.03 23.09
CA SER A 32 -7.58 -12.83 22.50
C SER A 32 -6.44 -13.29 21.59
N GLN A 33 -6.73 -13.34 20.29
CA GLN A 33 -5.71 -13.51 19.27
C GLN A 33 -4.67 -12.39 19.43
N PRO A 34 -3.38 -12.65 19.17
CA PRO A 34 -2.38 -11.60 19.14
C PRO A 34 -2.79 -10.60 18.06
N VAL A 35 -3.04 -9.35 18.45
CA VAL A 35 -3.22 -8.26 17.49
C VAL A 35 -1.86 -8.08 16.82
N VAL A 36 -1.69 -8.70 15.66
CA VAL A 36 -0.58 -8.41 14.75
C VAL A 36 -0.72 -6.93 14.44
N ALA A 37 0.13 -6.09 15.03
CA ALA A 37 0.23 -4.70 14.65
C ALA A 37 0.58 -4.69 13.15
N THR A 38 -0.39 -4.34 12.31
CA THR A 38 -0.11 -3.96 10.93
C THR A 38 0.99 -2.91 10.97
N PRO A 39 2.06 -3.00 10.15
CA PRO A 39 3.08 -1.97 10.13
C PRO A 39 2.37 -0.64 9.88
N GLN A 40 2.36 0.26 10.85
CA GLN A 40 1.71 1.58 10.76
C GLN A 40 2.23 2.36 9.53
N ASP A 41 3.41 1.98 9.03
CA ASP A 41 4.10 2.57 7.89
C ASP A 41 3.86 1.87 6.53
N ALA A 42 3.00 0.84 6.46
CA ALA A 42 2.70 0.17 5.20
C ALA A 42 1.67 0.95 4.35
N CYS A 43 1.86 0.94 3.03
CA CYS A 43 0.83 1.42 2.10
C CYS A 43 -0.36 0.44 2.12
N PRO A 44 -1.59 0.88 2.42
CA PRO A 44 -2.75 -0.02 2.43
C PRO A 44 -3.03 -0.53 1.02
N THR A 45 -3.13 -1.84 0.84
CA THR A 45 -3.59 -2.43 -0.42
C THR A 45 -5.10 -2.25 -0.55
N ILE A 46 -5.52 -1.62 -1.64
CA ILE A 46 -6.92 -1.42 -2.00
C ILE A 46 -7.11 -2.00 -3.39
N ASN A 47 -7.79 -3.14 -3.43
CA ASN A 47 -8.15 -3.80 -4.68
C ASN A 47 -9.38 -3.13 -5.27
N CYS A 48 -9.45 -3.08 -6.59
CA CYS A 48 -10.59 -2.57 -7.32
C CYS A 48 -10.84 -3.41 -8.56
N THR A 49 -12.02 -3.27 -9.16
CA THR A 49 -12.44 -4.10 -10.30
C THR A 49 -12.07 -3.50 -11.64
N ASP A 50 -12.07 -2.17 -11.75
CA ASP A 50 -12.02 -1.49 -13.05
C ASP A 50 -10.61 -1.08 -13.49
N VAL A 51 -9.64 -1.05 -12.57
CA VAL A 51 -8.25 -0.71 -12.86
C VAL A 51 -7.31 -1.82 -12.42
N VAL A 52 -6.39 -2.17 -13.32
CA VAL A 52 -5.33 -3.16 -13.12
C VAL A 52 -3.99 -2.61 -13.56
N ASN A 53 -2.91 -3.31 -13.19
CA ASN A 53 -1.52 -2.96 -13.56
C ASN A 53 -1.15 -1.51 -13.19
N VAL A 54 -1.49 -1.08 -11.97
CA VAL A 54 -1.06 0.22 -11.46
C VAL A 54 0.44 0.16 -11.14
N LEU A 55 1.26 0.77 -12.00
CA LEU A 55 2.71 0.66 -11.97
C LEU A 55 3.37 2.02 -12.08
N TYR A 56 4.53 2.22 -11.45
CA TYR A 56 5.39 3.37 -11.76
C TYR A 56 6.74 2.92 -12.31
N ASP A 57 7.29 3.73 -13.23
CA ASP A 57 8.65 3.56 -13.73
C ASP A 57 9.63 4.43 -12.91
N PRO A 58 10.51 3.85 -12.07
CA PRO A 58 11.45 4.63 -11.27
C PRO A 58 12.58 5.27 -12.08
N PHE A 59 12.77 4.87 -13.33
CA PHE A 59 13.81 5.38 -14.23
C PHE A 59 13.28 6.43 -15.21
N SER A 60 11.96 6.56 -15.34
CA SER A 60 11.35 7.70 -16.02
C SER A 60 11.80 9.00 -15.34
N THR A 61 12.45 9.88 -16.09
CA THR A 61 13.02 11.14 -15.59
C THR A 61 12.40 12.30 -16.34
N TYR A 62 11.10 12.53 -16.11
CA TYR A 62 10.52 13.81 -16.50
C TYR A 62 11.03 14.87 -15.54
N GLY A 63 11.91 15.77 -16.01
CA GLY A 63 12.45 16.87 -15.20
C GLY A 63 13.22 16.46 -13.93
N ASN A 64 13.87 15.28 -13.92
CA ASN A 64 14.70 14.71 -12.84
C ASN A 64 14.02 14.41 -11.47
N ASN A 65 12.88 15.04 -11.17
CA ASN A 65 12.20 14.95 -9.87
C ASN A 65 10.84 14.25 -9.93
N PHE A 66 10.42 13.82 -11.11
CA PHE A 66 9.16 13.12 -11.31
C PHE A 66 9.37 11.72 -11.87
N LYS A 67 8.43 10.84 -11.58
CA LYS A 67 8.26 9.52 -12.17
C LYS A 67 6.89 9.42 -12.85
N THR A 68 6.78 8.51 -13.80
CA THR A 68 5.55 8.23 -14.54
C THR A 68 4.79 7.09 -13.89
N LEU A 69 3.51 7.33 -13.63
CA LEU A 69 2.52 6.31 -13.27
C LEU A 69 1.87 5.79 -14.55
N TYR A 70 1.60 4.49 -14.60
CA TYR A 70 0.89 3.77 -15.64
C TYR A 70 -0.23 2.96 -15.00
N TRP A 71 -1.36 2.85 -15.68
CA TRP A 71 -2.42 1.91 -15.32
C TRP A 71 -3.22 1.52 -16.57
N THR A 72 -3.95 0.42 -16.44
CA THR A 72 -4.85 -0.07 -17.47
C THR A 72 -6.23 -0.28 -16.88
N THR A 73 -7.28 0.00 -17.64
CA THR A 73 -8.66 -0.32 -17.24
C THR A 73 -9.04 -1.71 -17.75
N VAL A 74 -9.90 -2.41 -17.00
CA VAL A 74 -10.51 -3.67 -17.45
C VAL A 74 -11.64 -3.37 -18.43
N SER A 75 -12.50 -2.40 -18.06
CA SER A 75 -13.54 -1.83 -18.90
C SER A 75 -13.87 -0.42 -18.40
N GLU A 76 -14.40 0.43 -19.27
CA GLU A 76 -14.74 1.81 -18.95
C GLU A 76 -16.24 2.04 -18.96
N THR A 77 -16.99 1.15 -18.30
CA THR A 77 -18.44 1.33 -18.17
C THR A 77 -18.74 2.30 -17.04
N ASN A 78 -19.56 3.33 -17.30
CA ASN A 78 -20.01 4.30 -16.28
C ASN A 78 -18.88 5.13 -15.65
N LEU A 79 -17.72 5.26 -16.30
CA LEU A 79 -16.63 6.09 -15.82
C LEU A 79 -16.82 7.55 -16.23
N ALA A 80 -16.49 8.46 -15.32
CA ALA A 80 -16.28 9.87 -15.59
C ALA A 80 -14.79 10.18 -15.83
N GLY A 81 -13.89 9.41 -15.20
CA GLY A 81 -12.45 9.57 -15.37
C GLY A 81 -11.67 9.12 -14.14
N PHE A 82 -10.45 9.66 -13.99
CA PHE A 82 -9.50 9.22 -12.97
C PHE A 82 -8.87 10.39 -12.22
N ASN A 83 -8.63 10.17 -10.93
CA ASN A 83 -7.75 10.98 -10.11
C ASN A 83 -6.51 10.19 -9.71
N ILE A 84 -5.41 10.90 -9.50
CA ILE A 84 -4.17 10.35 -8.96
C ILE A 84 -4.06 10.78 -7.51
N LEU A 85 -3.95 9.82 -6.61
CA LEU A 85 -3.89 10.07 -5.18
C LEU A 85 -2.53 9.67 -4.60
N ILE A 86 -2.08 10.43 -3.59
CA ILE A 86 -0.97 10.06 -2.73
C ILE A 86 -1.52 9.84 -1.32
N PHE A 87 -1.25 8.66 -0.76
CA PHE A 87 -1.58 8.36 0.64
C PHE A 87 -0.42 8.83 1.54
N ASP A 88 -0.72 9.80 2.40
CA ASP A 88 0.19 10.20 3.46
C ASP A 88 0.05 9.22 4.63
N ARG A 89 1.15 8.52 4.95
CA ARG A 89 1.18 7.51 6.01
C ARG A 89 1.08 8.12 7.41
N GLY A 90 1.60 9.32 7.61
CA GLY A 90 1.58 10.01 8.89
C GLY A 90 0.18 10.52 9.23
N SER A 91 -0.48 11.21 8.31
CA SER A 91 -1.85 11.69 8.51
C SER A 91 -2.93 10.65 8.21
N ARG A 92 -2.57 9.56 7.51
CA ARG A 92 -3.49 8.53 7.00
C ARG A 92 -4.57 9.08 6.07
N THR A 93 -4.24 10.11 5.30
CA THR A 93 -5.17 10.76 4.37
C THR A 93 -4.68 10.66 2.92
N PHE A 94 -5.63 10.68 1.99
CA PHE A 94 -5.32 10.82 0.57
C PHE A 94 -5.27 12.30 0.18
N SER A 95 -4.30 12.65 -0.65
CA SER A 95 -4.21 13.94 -1.33
C SER A 95 -4.29 13.71 -2.84
N GLN A 96 -5.08 14.52 -3.54
CA GLN A 96 -5.19 14.47 -4.99
C GLN A 96 -4.06 15.26 -5.64
N LEU A 97 -3.45 14.69 -6.69
CA LEU A 97 -2.30 15.25 -7.37
C LEU A 97 -2.64 15.98 -8.67
N ASN A 98 -3.57 15.45 -9.46
CA ASN A 98 -4.03 16.07 -10.70
C ASN A 98 -5.03 17.20 -10.41
N GLY A 99 -4.88 18.36 -11.06
CA GLY A 99 -5.77 19.52 -10.86
C GLY A 99 -7.14 19.40 -11.55
N SER A 100 -7.25 18.52 -12.56
CA SER A 100 -8.49 18.22 -13.27
C SER A 100 -8.63 16.71 -13.45
N LEU A 101 -9.86 16.21 -13.46
CA LEU A 101 -10.16 14.81 -13.70
C LEU A 101 -9.52 14.36 -15.03
N ILE A 102 -8.80 13.24 -15.01
CA ILE A 102 -8.20 12.67 -16.21
C ILE A 102 -9.34 11.96 -16.96
N PRO A 103 -9.67 12.37 -18.20
CA PRO A 103 -10.81 11.80 -18.91
C PRO A 103 -10.54 10.35 -19.28
N CYS A 104 -11.61 9.55 -19.24
CA CYS A 104 -11.66 8.24 -19.85
C CYS A 104 -11.72 8.38 -21.38
N GLU A 105 -10.97 7.54 -22.10
CA GLU A 105 -10.97 7.51 -23.57
C GLU A 105 -12.09 6.63 -24.12
N PHE A 106 -12.48 5.58 -23.38
CA PHE A 106 -13.41 4.54 -23.82
C PHE A 106 -14.70 4.52 -23.02
N CYS A 107 -15.01 5.57 -22.26
CA CYS A 107 -16.25 5.61 -21.46
C CYS A 107 -17.56 5.72 -22.25
N THR A 108 -17.48 6.07 -23.54
CA THR A 108 -18.65 5.99 -24.44
C THR A 108 -18.81 4.59 -25.05
N THR A 109 -17.72 3.85 -25.21
CA THR A 109 -17.71 2.54 -25.88
C THR A 109 -17.67 1.36 -24.91
N GLY A 110 -17.33 1.58 -23.64
CA GLY A 110 -17.15 0.54 -22.62
C GLY A 110 -15.87 -0.29 -22.79
N GLY A 111 -14.95 0.14 -23.66
CA GLY A 111 -13.69 -0.55 -23.92
C GLY A 111 -12.69 -0.47 -22.75
N SER A 112 -11.48 -0.98 -22.96
CA SER A 112 -10.35 -0.79 -22.05
C SER A 112 -9.38 0.24 -22.61
N GLY A 113 -8.65 0.90 -21.70
CA GLY A 113 -7.69 1.95 -21.98
C GLY A 113 -6.39 1.76 -21.21
N ALA A 114 -5.32 2.35 -21.74
CA ALA A 114 -4.01 2.38 -21.10
C ALA A 114 -3.59 3.83 -20.93
N TYR A 115 -3.27 4.21 -19.70
CA TYR A 115 -3.07 5.59 -19.31
C TYR A 115 -1.71 5.82 -18.67
N GLN A 116 -1.29 7.07 -18.67
CA GLN A 116 -0.08 7.50 -17.98
C GLN A 116 -0.24 8.88 -17.34
N TYR A 117 0.50 9.10 -16.26
CA TYR A 117 0.63 10.40 -15.59
C TYR A 117 2.08 10.68 -15.23
N ILE A 118 2.67 11.72 -15.81
CA ILE A 118 4.13 11.97 -15.82
C ILE A 118 4.64 12.84 -14.64
N ALA A 119 3.75 13.30 -13.76
CA ALA A 119 4.08 14.29 -12.73
C ALA A 119 3.97 13.74 -11.29
N ILE A 120 4.32 12.47 -11.07
CA ILE A 120 4.38 11.91 -9.71
C ILE A 120 5.69 12.34 -9.05
N PRO A 121 5.69 12.98 -7.86
CA PRO A 121 6.92 13.28 -7.14
C PRO A 121 7.75 12.02 -6.89
N LYS A 122 9.06 12.07 -7.14
CA LYS A 122 9.95 10.90 -7.02
C LYS A 122 9.96 10.31 -5.61
N ASN A 123 9.86 11.17 -4.59
CA ASN A 123 9.78 10.81 -3.18
C ASN A 123 8.39 10.35 -2.71
N ALA A 124 7.35 10.45 -3.55
CA ALA A 124 6.02 9.97 -3.19
C ALA A 124 6.02 8.45 -3.00
N SER A 125 5.72 8.02 -1.78
CA SER A 125 5.36 6.64 -1.45
C SER A 125 3.84 6.49 -1.46
N CYS A 126 3.33 5.29 -1.75
CA CYS A 126 1.90 4.97 -1.72
C CYS A 126 1.07 5.83 -2.69
N VAL A 127 1.26 5.60 -4.00
CA VAL A 127 0.52 6.26 -5.08
C VAL A 127 -0.66 5.39 -5.49
N TYR A 128 -1.81 5.98 -5.79
CA TYR A 128 -3.04 5.27 -6.12
C TYR A 128 -3.74 5.92 -7.32
N VAL A 129 -4.58 5.14 -7.98
CA VAL A 129 -5.54 5.64 -8.97
C VAL A 129 -6.92 5.60 -8.33
N GLN A 130 -7.65 6.69 -8.39
CA GLN A 130 -9.06 6.70 -8.02
C GLN A 130 -9.90 6.75 -9.29
N VAL A 131 -10.78 5.77 -9.44
CA VAL A 131 -11.80 5.70 -10.47
C VAL A 131 -12.98 6.54 -10.03
N VAL A 132 -13.41 7.47 -10.88
CA VAL A 132 -14.59 8.30 -10.62
C VAL A 132 -15.69 7.88 -11.60
N TYR A 133 -16.86 7.57 -11.07
CA TYR A 133 -18.02 7.15 -11.85
C TYR A 133 -18.95 8.33 -12.16
N GLN A 134 -19.76 8.21 -13.22
CA GLN A 134 -20.76 9.24 -13.56
C GLN A 134 -21.85 9.38 -12.49
N SER A 135 -22.05 8.35 -11.66
CA SER A 135 -22.91 8.34 -10.47
C SER A 135 -22.36 9.14 -9.28
N ALA A 136 -21.21 9.82 -9.44
CA ALA A 136 -20.48 10.53 -8.39
C ALA A 136 -19.94 9.64 -7.25
N SER A 137 -19.96 8.31 -7.42
CA SER A 137 -19.18 7.39 -6.59
C SER A 137 -17.72 7.36 -7.04
N ALA A 138 -16.84 6.88 -6.17
CA ALA A 138 -15.44 6.68 -6.50
C ALA A 138 -14.87 5.42 -5.84
N GLU A 139 -13.94 4.76 -6.52
CA GLU A 139 -13.20 3.60 -6.03
C GLU A 139 -11.69 3.91 -6.08
N THR A 140 -10.93 3.48 -5.07
CA THR A 140 -9.47 3.71 -5.03
C THR A 140 -8.73 2.40 -5.27
N CYS A 141 -7.67 2.45 -6.08
CA CYS A 141 -6.94 1.31 -6.59
C CYS A 141 -5.44 1.47 -6.32
N GLY A 142 -4.81 0.48 -5.69
CA GLY A 142 -3.36 0.46 -5.50
C GLY A 142 -2.90 -0.21 -4.20
N PRO A 143 -1.68 0.09 -3.73
CA PRO A 143 -0.76 1.09 -4.24
C PRO A 143 -0.15 0.72 -5.60
N ALA A 144 0.37 1.71 -6.30
CA ALA A 144 1.20 1.54 -7.47
C ALA A 144 2.46 0.76 -7.11
N LEU A 145 2.75 -0.29 -7.88
CA LEU A 145 3.94 -1.11 -7.72
C LEU A 145 5.06 -0.61 -8.62
N LYS A 146 6.29 -0.93 -8.27
CA LYS A 146 7.43 -0.68 -9.17
C LYS A 146 7.32 -1.62 -10.37
N ARG A 147 7.47 -1.07 -11.58
CA ARG A 147 7.62 -1.85 -12.81
C ARG A 147 8.94 -2.62 -12.86
#